data_AF-A0A972D3C4-F1
#
_entry.id   AF-A0A972D3C4-F1
#
_cell.length_a   1.000
_cell.length_b   1.000
_cell.length_c   1.000
_cell.angle_alpha   90.00
_cell.angle_beta   90.00
_cell.angle_gamma   90.00
#
_symmetry.space_group_name_H-M   'P 1'
#
loop_
_entity.id
_entity.type
_entity.pdbx_description
1 polymer ?
#
loop_
_entity_poly.entity_id
_entity_poly.type
_entity_poly.pdbx_seq_one_letter_code
_entity_poly.pdbx_strand_id
1 'polypeptide(L)' 'MTQGKTTSLNTLKQEINYARQRLETLWKIRGCTDPDVLKASMELDLLLNEYHRLSHKDRPC' A
#
# COMPACT_ATOMS: atom_id res chain seq x y z
N MET A 1 19.37 -1.47 19.82
CA MET A 1 19.37 -0.96 18.44
C MET A 1 18.15 -1.51 17.70
N THR A 2 16.96 -0.97 17.96
CA THR A 2 15.68 -1.43 17.38
C THR A 2 15.29 -0.51 16.22
N GLN A 3 16.13 -0.43 15.18
CA GLN A 3 15.95 0.53 14.07
C GLN A 3 15.38 -0.09 12.78
N GLY A 4 15.08 -1.39 12.80
CA GLY A 4 14.61 -2.12 11.61
C GLY A 4 13.10 -2.09 11.36
N LYS A 5 12.26 -2.09 12.41
CA LYS A 5 10.81 -2.33 12.26
C LYS A 5 10.00 -1.08 11.89
N THR A 6 10.39 0.08 12.40
CA THR A 6 9.73 1.37 12.14
C THR A 6 10.04 1.91 10.74
N THR A 7 11.27 1.70 10.26
CA THR A 7 11.70 2.07 8.91
C THR A 7 10.86 1.38 7.85
N SER A 8 10.62 0.06 8.00
CA SER A 8 9.77 -0.70 7.07
C SER A 8 8.33 -0.20 7.01
N LEU A 9 7.72 0.17 8.15
CA LEU A 9 6.34 0.69 8.17
C LEU A 9 6.23 2.07 7.50
N ASN A 10 7.21 2.94 7.69
CA ASN A 10 7.21 4.25 7.04
C ASN A 10 7.38 4.14 5.53
N THR A 11 8.30 3.28 5.07
CA THR A 11 8.48 2.98 3.65
C THR A 11 7.21 2.38 3.05
N LEU A 12 6.58 1.41 3.71
CA LEU A 12 5.29 0.86 3.29
C LEU A 12 4.20 1.93 3.18
N LYS A 13 4.14 2.86 4.14
CA LYS A 13 3.20 3.99 4.08
C LYS A 13 3.44 4.88 2.85
N GLN A 14 4.70 5.14 2.51
CA GLN A 14 5.05 5.91 1.32
C GLN A 14 4.66 5.18 0.04
N GLU A 15 4.94 3.88 -0.05
CA GLU A 15 4.57 3.03 -1.18
C GLU A 15 3.04 2.96 -1.35
N ILE A 16 2.29 2.80 -0.26
CA ILE A 16 0.81 2.84 -0.26
C ILE A 16 0.30 4.19 -0.78
N ASN A 17 0.91 5.30 -0.36
CA ASN A 17 0.49 6.62 -0.79
C ASN A 17 0.79 6.85 -2.28
N TYR A 18 1.94 6.37 -2.75
CA TYR A 18 2.31 6.42 -4.17
C TYR A 18 1.39 5.55 -5.03
N ALA A 19 1.10 4.32 -4.60
CA ALA A 19 0.17 3.42 -5.27
C ALA A 19 -1.25 4.01 -5.33
N ARG A 20 -1.72 4.67 -4.25
CA ARG A 20 -2.98 5.42 -4.24
C ARG A 20 -2.98 6.58 -5.24
N GLN A 21 -1.94 7.40 -5.28
CA GLN A 21 -1.86 8.50 -6.22
C GLN A 21 -1.85 8.01 -7.67
N ARG A 22 -1.15 6.91 -7.98
CA ARG A 22 -1.20 6.27 -9.30
C ARG A 22 -2.58 5.75 -9.62
N LEU A 23 -3.23 5.08 -8.67
CA LEU A 23 -4.60 4.59 -8.83
C LEU A 23 -5.57 5.74 -9.13
N GLU A 24 -5.54 6.81 -8.35
CA GLU A 24 -6.41 7.97 -8.55
C GLU A 24 -6.17 8.64 -9.91
N THR A 25 -4.91 8.74 -10.33
CA THR A 25 -4.53 9.30 -11.63
C THR A 25 -5.04 8.40 -12.77
N LEU A 26 -4.82 7.09 -12.68
CA LEU A 26 -5.31 6.13 -13.66
C LEU A 26 -6.83 6.10 -13.71
N TRP A 27 -7.49 6.19 -12.55
CA TRP A 27 -8.95 6.22 -12.45
C TRP A 27 -9.53 7.49 -13.10
N LYS A 28 -8.90 8.66 -12.90
CA LYS A 28 -9.29 9.90 -13.58
C LYS A 28 -9.09 9.85 -15.09
N ILE A 29 -8.03 9.19 -15.57
CA ILE A 29 -7.65 9.19 -17.00
C ILE A 29 -8.41 8.11 -17.78
N ARG A 30 -8.49 6.89 -17.25
CA ARG A 30 -8.97 5.70 -17.98
C ARG A 30 -10.32 5.17 -17.47
N GLY A 31 -10.76 5.57 -16.29
CA GLY A 31 -11.99 5.06 -15.67
C GLY A 31 -11.78 3.77 -14.87
N CYS A 32 -12.77 3.41 -14.04
CA CYS A 32 -12.68 2.35 -13.03
C CYS A 32 -12.39 0.95 -13.61
N THR A 33 -12.79 0.71 -14.86
CA THR A 33 -12.79 -0.61 -15.49
C THR A 33 -11.50 -0.93 -16.23
N ASP A 34 -10.52 -0.02 -16.23
CA ASP A 34 -9.28 -0.25 -16.94
C ASP A 34 -8.44 -1.34 -16.24
N PRO A 35 -7.88 -2.31 -16.97
CA PRO A 35 -7.05 -3.37 -16.38
C PRO A 35 -5.83 -2.81 -15.63
N ASP A 36 -5.33 -1.64 -16.00
CA ASP A 36 -4.24 -0.94 -15.29
C ASP A 36 -4.69 -0.43 -13.91
N VAL A 37 -5.94 0.04 -13.78
CA VAL A 37 -6.55 0.46 -12.50
C VAL A 37 -6.76 -0.75 -11.59
N LEU A 38 -7.23 -1.88 -12.15
CA LEU A 38 -7.39 -3.12 -11.39
C LEU A 38 -6.04 -3.66 -10.90
N LYS A 39 -5.02 -3.62 -11.76
CA LYS A 39 -3.66 -4.04 -11.38
C LYS A 39 -3.07 -3.15 -10.30
N ALA A 40 -3.21 -1.83 -10.43
CA ALA A 40 -2.79 -0.87 -9.40
C ALA A 40 -3.56 -1.05 -8.08
N SER A 41 -4.84 -1.45 -8.14
CA SER A 41 -5.65 -1.75 -6.95
C SER A 41 -5.14 -2.99 -6.22
N MET A 42 -4.80 -4.06 -6.96
CA MET A 42 -4.21 -5.26 -6.38
C MET A 42 -2.86 -4.99 -5.72
N GLU A 43 -2.02 -4.16 -6.34
CA GLU A 43 -0.72 -3.76 -5.79
C GLU A 43 -0.88 -2.98 -4.47
N LEU A 44 -1.84 -2.05 -4.43
CA LEU A 44 -2.20 -1.31 -3.22
C LEU A 44 -2.72 -2.23 -2.11
N ASP A 45 -3.54 -3.23 -2.45
CA ASP A 45 -4.11 -4.18 -1.47
C ASP A 45 -3.02 -5.05 -0.83
N LEU A 46 -2.06 -5.53 -1.63
CA LEU A 46 -0.90 -6.27 -1.12
C LEU A 46 -0.07 -5.44 -0.13
N LEU A 47 0.23 -4.18 -0.47
CA LEU A 47 0.97 -3.26 0.40
C LEU A 47 0.20 -2.99 1.71
N LEU A 48 -1.11 -2.79 1.63
CA LEU A 48 -1.97 -2.61 2.81
C LEU A 48 -1.99 -3.86 3.68
N ASN A 49 -2.08 -5.05 3.08
CA ASN A 49 -2.07 -6.31 3.81
C ASN A 49 -0.72 -6.53 4.52
N GLU A 50 0.39 -6.18 3.87
CA GLU A 50 1.72 -6.26 4.46
C GLU A 50 1.89 -5.25 5.61
N TYR A 51 1.40 -4.02 5.44
CA TYR A 51 1.32 -3.03 6.51
C TYR A 51 0.48 -3.51 7.69
N HIS A 52 -0.71 -4.08 7.42
CA HIS A 52 -1.62 -4.58 8.44
C HIS A 52 -0.98 -5.75 9.19
N ARG A 53 -0.32 -6.66 8.48
CA ARG A 53 0.39 -7.81 9.06
C ARG A 53 1.57 -7.40 9.94
N LEU A 54 2.32 -6.37 9.54
CA LEU A 54 3.40 -5.79 10.35
C LEU A 54 2.88 -5.03 11.57
N SER A 55 1.75 -4.31 11.41
CA SER A 55 1.08 -3.57 12.48
C SER A 55 0.44 -4.52 13.52
N HIS A 56 -0.19 -5.61 13.08
CA HIS A 56 -0.79 -6.61 13.98
C HIS A 56 0.26 -7.45 14.71
N LYS A 57 1.46 -7.62 14.14
CA LYS A 57 2.60 -8.29 14.79
C LYS A 57 3.23 -7.46 15.92
N ASP A 58 2.79 -6.22 16.10
CA ASP A 58 3.20 -5.34 17.21
C ASP A 58 2.15 -5.27 18.33
N ARG A 59 0.98 -5.91 18.15
CA ARG A 59 -0.06 -6.01 19.18
C ARG A 59 0.03 -7.41 19.83
N PRO A 60 0.82 -7.61 20.90
CA PRO A 60 0.72 -8.83 21.69
C PRO A 60 -0.69 -8.90 22.27
N CYS A 61 -1.28 -10.10 22.16
CA CYS A 61 -2.46 -10.47 22.92
C CYS A 61 -2.10 -10.52 24.40
#